data_AF-A0A4T0V152-F1
#
_entry.id   AF-A0A4T0V152-F1
#
_cell.length_a   1.000
_cell.length_b   1.000
_cell.length_c   1.000
_cell.angle_alpha   90.00
_cell.angle_beta   90.00
_cell.angle_gamma   90.00
#
_symmetry.space_group_name_H-M   'P 1'
#
loop_
_entity.id
_entity.type
_entity.pdbx_description
1 polymer ?
#
loop_
_entity_poly.entity_id
_entity_poly.type
_entity_poly.pdbx_seq_one_letter_code
_entity_poly.pdbx_strand_id
1 'polypeptide(L)' 'MNETTSPTLVPGRHTADPETTPSGSTQERRNALRTRHARGLTTLMTERSDLRGVHALADFVADAVRWSA' A
#
# COMPACT_ATOMS: atom_id res chain seq x y z
N MET A 1 -29.82 46.71 -29.14
CA MET A 1 -28.93 46.40 -28.01
C MET A 1 -29.49 45.17 -27.29
N ASN A 2 -28.91 43.98 -27.14
CA ASN A 2 -27.71 43.29 -27.65
C ASN A 2 -28.07 41.79 -27.76
N GLU A 3 -27.54 41.11 -28.77
CA GLU A 3 -27.62 39.66 -29.05
C GLU A 3 -27.18 38.78 -27.86
N THR A 4 -27.85 37.65 -27.56
CA THR A 4 -27.23 36.54 -26.78
C THR A 4 -27.83 35.18 -27.15
N THR A 5 -27.27 34.61 -28.21
CA THR A 5 -26.74 33.23 -28.33
C THR A 5 -27.33 32.14 -27.44
N SER A 6 -28.03 31.21 -28.08
CA SER A 6 -28.35 29.86 -27.58
C SER A 6 -27.09 29.07 -27.22
N PRO A 7 -27.05 28.36 -26.09
CA PRO A 7 -26.19 27.20 -25.96
C PRO A 7 -26.94 25.95 -26.46
N THR A 8 -26.51 25.44 -27.61
CA THR A 8 -26.87 24.11 -28.11
C THR A 8 -26.42 23.05 -27.08
N LEU A 9 -27.35 22.27 -26.55
CA LEU A 9 -27.02 21.06 -25.79
C LEU A 9 -26.35 20.05 -26.73
N VAL A 10 -25.07 19.78 -26.49
CA VAL A 10 -24.36 18.63 -27.05
C VAL A 10 -24.63 17.45 -26.11
N PRO A 11 -25.31 16.37 -26.53
CA PRO A 11 -25.36 15.14 -25.77
C PRO A 11 -24.02 14.42 -25.96
N GLY A 12 -23.00 14.91 -25.26
CA GLY A 12 -21.70 14.28 -25.16
C GLY A 12 -21.79 13.04 -24.28
N ARG A 13 -22.10 11.90 -24.91
CA ARG A 13 -21.39 10.63 -24.74
C ARG A 13 -20.82 10.38 -23.32
N HIS A 14 -21.62 9.77 -22.44
CA HIS A 14 -21.10 8.92 -21.36
C HIS A 14 -21.31 7.44 -21.74
N THR A 15 -20.60 6.99 -22.76
CA THR A 15 -20.28 5.56 -22.93
C THR A 15 -18.83 5.37 -22.55
N ALA A 16 -18.60 5.09 -21.27
CA ALA A 16 -17.43 4.38 -20.77
C ALA A 16 -17.67 4.05 -19.29
N ASP A 17 -18.38 2.95 -19.04
CA ASP A 17 -17.87 2.04 -18.02
C ASP A 17 -16.48 1.60 -18.50
N PRO A 18 -15.47 1.77 -17.64
CA PRO A 18 -14.74 0.58 -17.30
C PRO A 18 -14.84 0.38 -15.80
N GLU A 19 -15.41 -0.76 -15.44
CA GLU A 19 -15.06 -1.55 -14.27
C GLU A 19 -13.51 -1.70 -14.24
N THR A 20 -12.83 -0.64 -13.81
CA THR A 20 -11.40 -0.65 -13.61
C THR A 20 -11.25 -1.28 -12.23
N THR A 21 -10.75 -2.50 -12.17
CA THR A 21 -10.22 -3.10 -10.95
C THR A 21 -8.77 -2.63 -10.74
N PRO A 22 -8.48 -1.57 -9.96
CA PRO A 22 -7.10 -1.22 -9.56
C PRO A 22 -6.60 -2.05 -8.36
N SER A 23 -7.28 -3.13 -7.99
CA SER A 23 -6.93 -3.90 -6.78
C SER A 23 -5.54 -4.55 -6.86
N GLY A 24 -5.11 -4.97 -8.06
CA GLY A 24 -3.81 -5.62 -8.26
C GLY A 24 -2.61 -4.74 -7.91
N SER A 25 -2.54 -3.52 -8.47
CA SER A 25 -1.40 -2.62 -8.28
C SER A 25 -1.28 -2.09 -6.85
N THR A 26 -2.42 -1.87 -6.18
CA THR A 26 -2.45 -1.47 -4.76
C THR A 26 -2.05 -2.62 -3.83
N GLN A 27 -2.42 -3.86 -4.15
CA GLN A 27 -2.01 -5.05 -3.41
C GLN A 27 -0.51 -5.34 -3.58
N GLU A 28 0.02 -5.25 -4.80
CA GLU A 28 1.45 -5.41 -5.10
C GLU A 28 2.31 -4.40 -4.34
N ARG A 29 1.90 -3.13 -4.34
CA ARG A 29 2.60 -2.07 -3.58
C ARG A 29 2.62 -2.37 -2.07
N ARG A 30 1.49 -2.82 -1.51
CA ARG A 30 1.42 -3.18 -0.09
C ARG A 30 2.29 -4.39 0.22
N ASN A 31 2.32 -5.39 -0.64
CA ASN A 31 3.18 -6.55 -0.48
C ASN A 31 4.66 -6.17 -0.55
N ALA A 32 5.06 -5.36 -1.53
CA ALA A 32 6.43 -4.86 -1.63
C ALA A 32 6.86 -4.10 -0.37
N LEU A 33 5.97 -3.26 0.16
CA LEU A 33 6.23 -2.51 1.38
C LEU A 33 6.37 -3.44 2.59
N ARG A 34 5.46 -4.41 2.76
CA ARG A 34 5.52 -5.43 3.82
C ARG A 34 6.81 -6.24 3.75
N THR A 35 7.22 -6.70 2.57
CA THR A 35 8.47 -7.44 2.38
C THR A 35 9.68 -6.60 2.78
N ARG A 36 9.72 -5.32 2.37
CA ARG A 36 10.79 -4.40 2.76
C ARG A 36 10.87 -4.22 4.27
N HIS A 37 9.72 -4.04 4.94
CA HIS A 37 9.66 -3.91 6.39
C HIS A 37 10.07 -5.20 7.12
N ALA A 38 9.58 -6.35 6.67
CA ALA A 38 9.95 -7.64 7.23
C ALA A 38 11.46 -7.85 7.15
N ARG A 39 12.07 -7.60 5.98
CA ARG A 39 13.53 -7.68 5.82
C ARG A 39 14.27 -6.74 6.78
N GLY A 40 13.83 -5.49 6.90
CA GLY A 40 14.44 -4.52 7.81
C GLY A 40 14.36 -4.96 9.27
N LEU A 41 13.22 -5.51 9.69
CA LEU A 41 13.03 -6.04 11.04
C LEU A 41 13.90 -7.27 11.29
N THR A 42 14.01 -8.20 10.34
CA THR A 42 14.88 -9.37 10.45
C THR A 42 16.35 -8.97 10.58
N THR A 43 16.83 -8.04 9.75
CA THR A 43 18.19 -7.50 9.85
C THR A 43 18.42 -6.85 11.21
N LEU A 44 17.50 -5.98 11.64
CA LEU A 44 17.59 -5.31 12.93
C LEU A 44 17.65 -6.31 14.09
N MET A 45 16.78 -7.32 14.12
CA MET A 45 16.78 -8.34 15.18
C MET A 45 17.99 -9.27 15.16
N THR A 46 18.68 -9.37 14.02
CA THR A 46 19.93 -10.13 13.89
C THR A 46 21.11 -9.33 14.44
N GLU A 47 21.17 -8.04 14.12
CA GLU A 47 22.28 -7.16 14.53
C GLU A 47 22.15 -6.70 15.98
N ARG A 48 20.92 -6.58 16.49
CA ARG A 48 20.62 -6.00 17.81
C ARG A 48 19.96 -6.99 18.74
N SER A 49 20.79 -7.83 19.36
CA SER A 49 20.37 -8.74 20.43
C SER A 49 19.88 -8.02 21.68
N ASP A 50 20.31 -6.77 21.88
CA ASP A 50 19.96 -5.89 23.01
C ASP A 50 18.50 -5.44 23.01
N LEU A 51 17.78 -5.56 21.89
CA LEU A 51 16.37 -5.21 21.80
C LEU A 51 15.43 -6.28 22.37
N ARG A 52 15.94 -7.49 22.63
CA ARG A 52 15.16 -8.59 23.24
C ARG A 52 14.92 -8.33 24.73
N GLY A 53 13.71 -8.57 25.19
CA GLY A 53 13.24 -8.32 26.54
C GLY A 53 12.94 -6.85 26.85
N VAL A 54 13.20 -5.93 25.92
CA VAL A 54 12.94 -4.49 26.11
C VAL A 54 11.49 -4.14 25.81
N HIS A 55 10.94 -4.72 24.75
CA HIS A 55 9.58 -4.44 24.32
C HIS A 55 8.93 -5.69 23.74
N ALA A 56 7.65 -5.91 24.08
CA ALA A 56 6.90 -7.09 23.66
C ALA A 56 6.88 -7.29 22.14
N LEU A 57 6.86 -6.20 21.36
CA LEU A 57 6.97 -6.28 19.90
C LEU A 57 8.33 -6.83 19.43
N ALA A 58 9.42 -6.42 20.07
CA ALA A 58 10.75 -6.91 19.72
C ALA A 58 10.87 -8.41 20.06
N ASP A 59 10.32 -8.83 21.20
CA ASP A 59 10.26 -10.25 21.59
C ASP A 59 9.43 -11.08 20.61
N PHE A 60 8.26 -10.57 20.23
CA PHE A 60 7.41 -11.21 19.24
C PHE A 60 8.11 -11.38 17.89
N VAL A 61 8.75 -10.32 17.38
CA VAL A 61 9.45 -10.39 16.09
C VAL A 61 10.69 -11.29 16.19
N ALA A 62 11.42 -11.25 17.30
CA ALA A 62 12.58 -12.13 17.51
C ALA A 62 12.17 -13.61 17.52
N ASP A 63 11.06 -13.97 18.16
CA ASP A 63 10.55 -15.35 18.13
C ASP A 63 10.03 -15.74 16.74
N ALA A 64 9.32 -14.84 16.06
CA ALA A 64 8.87 -15.07 14.69
C ALA A 64 10.05 -15.32 13.72
N VAL A 65 11.13 -14.53 13.83
CA VAL A 65 12.35 -14.73 13.04
C VAL A 65 12.99 -16.08 13.35
N ARG A 66 13.11 -16.42 14.65
CA ARG A 66 13.70 -17.70 15.11
C ARG A 66 13.02 -18.92 14.50
N TRP A 67 11.69 -18.89 14.36
CA TRP A 67 10.92 -20.00 13.78
C TRP A 67 10.83 -19.96 12.25
N SER A 68 11.12 -18.83 11.62
CA SER A 68 11.11 -18.68 10.15
C SER A 68 12.43 -19.02 9.46
N ALA A 69 13.51 -19.15 10.23
CA ALA A 69 14.88 -19.39 9.77
C ALA A 69 15.21 -20.88 9.64
#